data_AF-A0A126G478-F1
#
_entry.id   AF-A0A126G478-F1
#
_cell.length_a   1.000
_cell.length_b   1.000
_cell.length_c   1.000
_cell.angle_alpha   90.00
_cell.angle_beta   90.00
_cell.angle_gamma   90.00
#
_symmetry.space_group_name_H-M   'P 1'
#
loop_
_entity.id
_entity.type
_entity.pdbx_description
1 polymer ?
#
loop_
_entity_poly.entity_id
_entity_poly.type
_entity_poly.pdbx_seq_one_letter_code
_entity_poly.pdbx_strand_id
1 'polypeptide(L)'
;MLIQVLIVQLLFGSSLTIRKTFNLFATNIPTKQVEIFLENCLIQLSNIIAHVLIQNFSTVNETNTSYICNVKFLSDRKLEKLKNNLVWHTLLTSYVERPRAIYESRYKVWGFYQEGLNCRYIYACRSAELYTLSSAQVLITFLLETQDFFIPKIKSTVFLLANSYFVQGKNYLIKLWQHF
;
A
#
# COMPACT_ATOMS: atom_id res chain seq x y z
N MET A 1 -12.69 3.42 7.96
CA MET A 1 -11.74 3.87 9.00
C MET A 1 -11.22 5.28 8.71
N LEU A 2 -10.41 5.54 7.67
CA LEU A 2 -9.83 6.89 7.44
C LEU A 2 -10.87 8.01 7.22
N ILE A 3 -11.96 7.73 6.48
CA ILE A 3 -13.05 8.69 6.27
C ILE A 3 -13.76 9.03 7.59
N GLN A 4 -13.97 8.05 8.46
CA GLN A 4 -14.56 8.27 9.78
C GLN A 4 -13.66 9.16 10.64
N VAL A 5 -12.34 8.94 10.59
CA VAL A 5 -11.34 9.79 11.26
C VAL A 5 -11.44 11.23 10.73
N LEU A 6 -11.50 11.42 9.42
CA LEU A 6 -11.66 12.73 8.80
C LEU A 6 -12.96 13.43 9.23
N ILE A 7 -14.10 12.72 9.21
CA ILE A 7 -15.40 13.27 9.63
C ILE A 7 -15.35 13.70 11.10
N VAL A 8 -14.80 12.87 11.98
CA VAL A 8 -14.68 13.20 13.41
C VAL A 8 -13.73 14.40 13.61
N GLN A 9 -12.65 14.50 12.82
CA GLN A 9 -11.76 15.66 12.86
C GLN A 9 -12.44 16.94 12.37
N LEU A 10 -13.23 16.88 11.31
CA LEU A 10 -13.95 18.05 10.77
C LEU A 10 -15.05 18.52 11.73
N LEU A 11 -15.77 17.59 12.37
CA LEU A 11 -16.89 17.91 13.25
C LEU A 11 -16.45 18.30 14.67
N PHE A 12 -15.45 17.62 15.21
CA PHE A 12 -15.05 17.75 16.63
C PHE A 12 -13.63 18.30 16.81
N GLY A 13 -12.88 18.56 15.75
CA GLY A 13 -11.50 19.04 15.77
C GLY A 13 -10.49 17.95 16.14
N SER A 14 -10.66 17.34 17.31
CA SER A 14 -9.82 16.22 17.76
C SER A 14 -10.60 15.26 18.64
N SER A 15 -10.19 13.98 18.62
CA SER A 15 -10.78 12.95 19.47
C SER A 15 -9.68 12.12 20.14
N LEU A 16 -9.92 11.73 21.39
CA LEU A 16 -9.06 10.84 22.17
C LEU A 16 -8.79 9.51 21.44
N THR A 17 -9.78 8.98 20.74
CA THR A 17 -9.68 7.73 19.98
C THR A 17 -8.70 7.89 18.82
N ILE A 18 -8.80 8.99 18.08
CA ILE A 18 -7.90 9.30 16.94
C ILE A 18 -6.46 9.48 17.42
N ARG A 19 -6.28 10.14 18.57
CA ARG A 19 -4.96 10.34 19.15
C ARG A 19 -4.27 9.03 19.49
N LYS A 20 -5.00 8.07 20.07
CA LYS A 20 -4.49 6.72 20.36
C LYS A 20 -4.15 5.95 19.07
N THR A 21 -5.01 6.04 18.06
CA THR A 21 -4.79 5.33 16.78
C THR A 21 -3.55 5.83 16.05
N PHE A 22 -3.33 7.14 15.96
CA PHE A 22 -2.17 7.70 15.24
C PHE A 22 -0.95 7.97 16.12
N ASN A 23 -1.00 7.55 17.39
CA ASN A 23 0.04 7.83 18.40
C ASN A 23 0.49 9.29 18.39
N LEU A 24 -0.47 10.21 18.26
CA LEU A 24 -0.19 11.64 18.19
C LEU A 24 0.12 12.12 19.61
N PHE A 25 1.39 12.42 19.88
CA PHE A 25 1.82 13.00 21.16
C PHE A 25 1.42 14.47 21.32
N ALA A 26 1.09 15.16 20.22
CA ALA A 26 0.67 16.55 20.22
C ALA A 26 -0.82 16.71 20.56
N THR A 27 -1.15 17.76 21.30
CA THR A 27 -2.53 18.16 21.63
C THR A 27 -3.31 18.62 20.41
N ASN A 28 -2.62 19.24 19.44
CA ASN A 28 -3.20 19.68 18.17
C ASN A 28 -2.76 18.76 17.04
N ILE A 29 -3.75 18.31 16.26
CA ILE A 29 -3.51 17.58 15.01
C ILE A 29 -3.01 18.62 14.00
N PRO A 30 -1.87 18.39 13.31
CA PRO A 30 -1.38 19.33 12.31
C PRO A 30 -2.44 19.53 11.22
N THR A 31 -2.73 20.78 10.85
CA THR A 31 -3.62 21.12 9.73
C THR A 31 -3.25 20.37 8.45
N LYS A 32 -1.95 20.20 8.23
CA LYS A 32 -1.37 19.43 7.12
C LYS A 32 -1.76 17.95 7.11
N GLN A 33 -2.01 17.34 8.27
CA GLN A 33 -2.48 15.95 8.34
C GLN A 33 -3.94 15.84 7.89
N VAL A 34 -4.77 16.83 8.25
CA VAL A 34 -6.18 16.89 7.81
C VAL A 34 -6.25 17.09 6.29
N GLU A 35 -5.41 17.97 5.74
CA GLU A 35 -5.27 18.19 4.30
C GLU A 35 -4.97 16.88 3.56
N ILE A 36 -3.96 16.13 4.01
CA ILE A 36 -3.60 14.83 3.43
C ILE A 36 -4.76 13.83 3.47
N PHE A 37 -5.53 13.79 4.57
CA PHE A 37 -6.70 12.91 4.66
C PHE A 37 -7.83 13.34 3.74
N LEU A 38 -8.02 14.65 3.54
CA LEU A 38 -9.00 15.20 2.61
C LEU A 38 -8.64 14.87 1.16
N GLU A 39 -7.38 15.09 0.76
CA GLU A 39 -6.87 14.73 -0.57
C GLU A 39 -7.11 13.24 -0.86
N ASN A 40 -6.73 12.38 0.09
CA ASN A 40 -6.96 10.95 -0.05
C ASN A 40 -8.45 10.60 -0.17
N CYS A 41 -9.32 11.28 0.58
CA CYS A 41 -10.76 11.07 0.48
C CYS A 41 -11.28 11.44 -0.92
N LEU A 42 -10.85 12.56 -1.48
CA LEU A 42 -11.22 12.99 -2.84
C LEU A 42 -10.74 11.98 -3.89
N ILE A 43 -9.50 11.51 -3.78
CA ILE A 43 -8.93 10.52 -4.70
C ILE A 43 -9.71 9.19 -4.60
N GLN A 44 -10.00 8.71 -3.39
CA GLN A 44 -10.76 7.47 -3.20
C GLN A 44 -12.19 7.60 -3.72
N LEU A 45 -12.85 8.74 -3.49
CA LEU A 45 -14.19 9.00 -4.01
C LEU A 45 -14.20 9.00 -5.53
N SER A 46 -13.25 9.69 -6.15
CA SER A 46 -13.07 9.69 -7.61
C SER A 46 -12.87 8.27 -8.16
N ASN A 47 -12.03 7.46 -7.50
CA ASN A 47 -11.82 6.07 -7.89
C ASN A 47 -13.10 5.21 -7.77
N ILE A 48 -13.90 5.40 -6.72
CA ILE A 48 -15.18 4.71 -6.54
C ILE A 48 -16.16 5.11 -7.65
N ILE A 49 -16.29 6.41 -7.93
CA ILE A 49 -17.17 6.92 -8.99
C ILE A 49 -16.75 6.34 -10.35
N ALA A 50 -15.45 6.39 -10.67
CA ALA A 50 -14.92 5.80 -11.89
C ALA A 50 -15.22 4.30 -12.00
N HIS A 51 -15.04 3.56 -10.90
CA HIS A 51 -15.31 2.12 -10.88
C HIS A 51 -16.81 1.81 -11.11
N VAL A 52 -17.71 2.54 -10.45
CA VAL A 52 -19.16 2.39 -10.63
C VAL A 52 -19.57 2.73 -12.07
N LEU A 53 -19.06 3.83 -12.63
CA LEU A 53 -19.34 4.20 -14.01
C LEU A 53 -18.88 3.11 -14.98
N ILE A 54 -17.64 2.60 -14.83
CA ILE A 54 -17.08 1.57 -15.72
C ILE A 54 -17.85 0.24 -15.61
N GLN A 55 -18.29 -0.13 -14.41
CA GLN A 55 -19.07 -1.36 -14.22
C GLN A 55 -20.48 -1.28 -14.81
N ASN A 56 -21.08 -0.09 -14.84
CA ASN A 56 -22.43 0.09 -15.36
C ASN A 56 -22.52 0.00 -16.90
N PHE A 57 -21.41 0.20 -17.63
CA PHE A 57 -21.41 0.07 -19.08
C PHE A 57 -21.53 -1.39 -19.51
N SER A 58 -22.64 -1.78 -20.15
CA SER A 58 -22.80 -3.16 -20.65
C SER A 58 -22.07 -3.37 -21.99
N THR A 59 -22.15 -2.39 -22.89
CA THR A 59 -21.54 -2.42 -24.22
C THR A 59 -21.01 -1.05 -24.60
N VAL A 60 -20.04 -1.01 -25.53
CA VAL A 60 -19.50 0.26 -26.04
C VAL A 60 -20.58 1.11 -26.73
N ASN A 61 -21.62 0.49 -27.29
CA ASN A 61 -22.66 1.20 -28.06
C ASN A 61 -23.71 1.93 -27.20
N GLU A 62 -23.63 1.84 -25.87
CA GLU A 62 -24.45 2.70 -25.01
C GLU A 62 -24.06 4.16 -25.25
N THR A 63 -25.04 5.00 -25.62
CA THR A 63 -24.87 6.37 -26.12
C THR A 63 -24.05 7.31 -25.23
N ASN A 64 -23.78 6.92 -23.98
CA ASN A 64 -23.06 7.70 -22.98
C ASN A 64 -21.56 7.33 -22.84
N THR A 65 -21.12 6.20 -23.41
CA THR A 65 -19.72 5.75 -23.33
C THR A 65 -18.77 6.66 -24.12
N SER A 66 -19.23 7.21 -25.24
CA SER A 66 -18.48 8.09 -26.14
C SER A 66 -18.14 9.45 -25.52
N TYR A 67 -18.96 9.91 -24.55
CA TYR A 67 -18.74 11.15 -23.82
C TYR A 67 -17.74 11.01 -22.67
N ILE A 68 -17.59 9.80 -22.11
CA ILE A 68 -16.79 9.54 -20.92
C ILE A 68 -15.45 8.87 -21.27
N CYS A 69 -15.44 8.02 -22.30
CA CYS A 69 -14.25 7.29 -22.75
C CYS A 69 -13.84 7.71 -24.16
N ASN A 70 -12.53 7.87 -24.34
CA ASN A 70 -11.94 8.15 -25.64
C ASN A 70 -12.32 7.05 -26.64
N VAL A 71 -12.58 7.45 -27.89
CA VAL A 71 -12.86 6.62 -29.07
C VAL A 71 -11.93 5.38 -29.18
N LYS A 72 -10.69 5.47 -28.67
CA LYS A 72 -9.72 4.36 -28.63
C LYS A 72 -10.14 3.17 -27.75
N PHE A 73 -11.08 3.35 -26.82
CA PHE A 73 -11.64 2.31 -25.96
C PHE A 73 -12.96 1.73 -26.51
N LEU A 74 -13.40 2.12 -27.72
CA LEU A 74 -14.64 1.67 -28.36
C LEU A 74 -14.65 0.21 -28.87
N SER A 75 -13.77 -0.65 -28.36
CA SER A 75 -13.91 -2.08 -28.62
C SER A 75 -14.40 -2.74 -27.35
N ASP A 76 -15.49 -3.50 -27.44
CA ASP A 76 -16.05 -4.24 -26.31
C ASP A 76 -14.97 -5.07 -25.60
N ARG A 77 -14.01 -5.62 -26.35
CA ARG A 77 -12.87 -6.36 -25.78
C ARG A 77 -11.94 -5.51 -24.90
N LYS A 78 -11.73 -4.23 -25.23
CA LYS A 78 -10.91 -3.33 -24.40
C LYS A 78 -11.63 -2.92 -23.14
N LEU A 79 -12.94 -2.69 -23.23
CA LEU A 79 -13.79 -2.40 -22.07
C LEU A 79 -13.81 -3.58 -21.09
N GLU A 80 -14.03 -4.80 -21.59
CA GLU A 80 -13.98 -6.02 -20.76
C GLU A 80 -12.60 -6.25 -20.14
N LYS A 81 -11.52 -5.97 -20.88
CA LYS A 81 -10.15 -6.01 -20.31
C LYS A 81 -9.97 -4.98 -19.19
N LEU A 82 -10.52 -3.78 -19.33
CA LEU A 82 -10.47 -2.74 -18.30
C LEU A 82 -11.24 -3.19 -17.05
N LYS A 83 -12.46 -3.71 -17.19
CA LYS A 83 -13.25 -4.25 -16.08
C LYS A 83 -12.50 -5.37 -15.35
N ASN A 84 -11.94 -6.32 -16.09
CA ASN A 84 -11.16 -7.41 -15.50
C ASN A 84 -9.96 -6.88 -14.71
N ASN A 85 -9.23 -5.90 -15.25
CA ASN A 85 -8.10 -5.29 -14.56
C ASN A 85 -8.54 -4.59 -13.25
N LEU A 86 -9.68 -3.91 -13.24
CA LEU A 86 -10.23 -3.27 -12.03
C LEU A 86 -10.62 -4.30 -10.96
N VAL A 87 -11.24 -5.42 -11.37
CA VAL A 87 -11.56 -6.54 -10.47
C VAL A 87 -10.28 -7.12 -9.87
N TRP A 88 -9.27 -7.40 -10.70
CA TRP A 88 -7.98 -7.90 -10.26
C TRP A 88 -7.27 -6.94 -9.30
N HIS A 89 -7.28 -5.64 -9.60
CA HIS A 89 -6.74 -4.62 -8.72
C HIS A 89 -7.45 -4.63 -7.36
N THR A 90 -8.78 -4.72 -7.34
CA THR A 90 -9.57 -4.77 -6.10
C THR A 90 -9.28 -6.04 -5.29
N LEU A 91 -9.13 -7.19 -5.94
CA LEU A 91 -8.73 -8.44 -5.29
C LEU A 91 -7.32 -8.34 -4.70
N LEU A 92 -6.36 -7.81 -5.45
CA LEU A 92 -4.98 -7.64 -4.99
C LEU A 92 -4.91 -6.69 -3.78
N THR A 93 -5.60 -5.55 -3.85
CA THR A 93 -5.62 -4.59 -2.75
C THR A 93 -6.30 -5.17 -1.50
N SER A 94 -7.37 -5.95 -1.66
CA SER A 94 -8.10 -6.52 -0.52
C SER A 94 -7.41 -7.72 0.13
N TYR A 95 -6.79 -8.61 -0.65
CA TYR A 95 -6.18 -9.83 -0.13
C TYR A 95 -4.69 -9.70 0.15
N VAL A 96 -3.97 -8.78 -0.50
CA VAL A 96 -2.51 -8.65 -0.33
C VAL A 96 -2.14 -7.33 0.31
N GLU A 97 -2.51 -6.20 -0.28
CA GLU A 97 -2.06 -4.89 0.23
C GLU A 97 -2.68 -4.57 1.60
N ARG A 98 -3.97 -4.85 1.79
CA ARG A 98 -4.68 -4.60 3.05
C ARG A 98 -4.08 -5.36 4.25
N PRO A 99 -3.94 -6.70 4.23
CA PRO A 99 -3.35 -7.42 5.36
C PRO A 99 -1.90 -6.99 5.60
N ARG A 100 -1.11 -6.74 4.56
CA ARG A 100 0.25 -6.21 4.70
C ARG A 100 0.28 -4.86 5.41
N ALA A 101 -0.60 -3.92 5.03
CA ALA A 101 -0.68 -2.62 5.66
C ALA A 101 -1.12 -2.70 7.14
N ILE A 102 -1.99 -3.66 7.48
CA ILE A 102 -2.40 -3.92 8.87
C ILE A 102 -1.22 -4.49 9.67
N TYR A 103 -0.53 -5.50 9.12
CA TYR A 103 0.65 -6.11 9.73
C TYR A 103 1.75 -5.08 10.02
N GLU A 104 2.08 -4.23 9.05
CA GLU A 104 3.08 -3.16 9.22
C GLU A 104 2.58 -1.98 10.08
N SER A 105 1.33 -2.01 10.57
CA SER A 105 0.70 -0.91 11.34
C SER A 105 0.75 0.44 10.62
N ARG A 106 0.39 0.42 9.33
CA ARG A 106 0.43 1.60 8.45
C ARG A 106 -0.88 1.76 7.67
N TYR A 107 -1.19 3.00 7.34
CA TYR A 107 -2.20 3.37 6.35
C TYR A 107 -1.53 3.90 5.10
N LYS A 108 -1.92 3.38 3.93
CA LYS A 108 -1.58 3.95 2.63
C LYS A 108 -2.53 5.12 2.35
N VAL A 109 -1.97 6.29 2.10
CA VAL A 109 -2.72 7.54 1.89
C VAL A 109 -2.24 8.17 0.58
N TRP A 110 -3.19 8.50 -0.28
CA TRP A 110 -2.91 9.15 -1.56
C TRP A 110 -2.97 10.67 -1.43
N GLY A 111 -2.07 11.37 -2.10
CA GLY A 111 -2.04 12.82 -2.12
C GLY A 111 -1.63 13.37 -3.47
N PHE A 112 -1.89 14.66 -3.67
CA PHE A 112 -1.47 15.38 -4.86
C PHE A 112 -0.11 16.02 -4.62
N TYR A 113 0.84 15.75 -5.53
CA TYR A 113 2.18 16.32 -5.49
C TYR A 113 2.51 16.96 -6.83
N GLN A 114 3.60 17.72 -6.88
CA GLN A 114 4.05 18.40 -8.11
C GLN A 114 4.32 17.42 -9.27
N GLU A 115 4.80 16.21 -8.94
CA GLU A 115 5.06 15.13 -9.91
C GLU A 115 3.79 14.33 -10.28
N GLY A 116 2.64 14.66 -9.68
CA GLY A 116 1.37 13.97 -9.88
C GLY A 116 0.86 13.27 -8.62
N LEU A 117 0.10 12.18 -8.84
CA LEU A 117 -0.55 11.44 -7.77
C LEU A 117 0.44 10.46 -7.15
N ASN A 118 0.71 10.60 -5.85
CA ASN A 118 1.65 9.74 -5.13
C ASN A 118 1.02 9.19 -3.84
N CYS A 119 1.58 8.08 -3.35
CA CYS A 119 1.15 7.45 -2.11
C CYS A 119 2.22 7.57 -1.02
N ARG A 120 1.77 7.77 0.22
CA ARG A 120 2.61 7.77 1.41
C ARG A 120 2.03 6.83 2.46
N TYR A 121 2.89 6.32 3.32
CA TYR A 121 2.48 5.51 4.46
C TYR A 121 2.49 6.35 5.74
N ILE A 122 1.39 6.29 6.47
CA ILE A 122 1.24 6.94 7.77
C ILE A 122 1.13 5.85 8.83
N TYR A 123 1.90 5.99 9.90
CA TYR A 123 1.84 5.05 11.03
C TYR A 123 0.47 5.14 11.74
N ALA A 124 -0.11 3.99 12.05
CA ALA A 124 -1.28 3.90 12.91
C ALA A 124 -1.29 2.57 13.66
N CYS A 125 -1.65 2.61 14.93
CA CYS A 125 -1.87 1.42 15.75
C CYS A 125 -3.10 0.67 15.23
N ARG A 126 -2.87 -0.44 14.53
CA ARG A 126 -3.91 -1.26 13.86
C ARG A 126 -3.94 -2.70 14.35
N SER A 127 -3.35 -3.00 15.51
CA SER A 127 -3.29 -4.35 16.07
C SER A 127 -4.67 -4.99 16.26
N ALA A 128 -5.67 -4.20 16.65
CA ALA A 128 -7.05 -4.67 16.78
C ALA A 128 -7.69 -5.09 15.44
N GLU A 129 -7.25 -4.52 14.32
CA GLU A 129 -7.78 -4.85 12.98
C GLU A 129 -7.29 -6.23 12.49
N LEU A 130 -6.23 -6.80 13.07
CA LEU A 130 -5.76 -8.14 12.74
C LEU A 130 -6.83 -9.21 12.96
N TYR A 131 -7.65 -9.05 14.01
CA TYR A 131 -8.75 -9.96 14.32
C TYR A 131 -9.93 -9.86 13.33
N THR A 132 -9.95 -8.82 12.49
CA THR A 132 -10.99 -8.61 11.47
C THR A 132 -10.63 -9.20 10.11
N LEU A 133 -9.42 -9.75 9.96
CA LEU A 133 -8.94 -10.34 8.72
C LEU A 133 -9.64 -11.67 8.45
N SER A 134 -9.95 -11.93 7.17
CA SER A 134 -10.44 -13.24 6.74
C SER A 134 -9.32 -14.28 6.79
N SER A 135 -9.67 -15.57 6.83
CA SER A 135 -8.67 -16.66 6.89
C SER A 135 -7.65 -16.59 5.75
N ALA A 136 -8.06 -16.19 4.55
CA ALA A 136 -7.16 -15.99 3.41
C ALA A 136 -6.20 -14.80 3.61
N GLN A 137 -6.67 -13.72 4.23
CA GLN A 137 -5.82 -12.57 4.57
C GLN A 137 -4.84 -12.88 5.71
N VAL A 138 -5.26 -13.71 6.68
CA VAL A 138 -4.39 -14.18 7.77
C VAL A 138 -3.22 -14.99 7.22
N LEU A 139 -3.44 -15.81 6.19
CA LEU A 139 -2.36 -16.54 5.51
C LEU A 139 -1.29 -15.58 4.97
N ILE A 140 -1.69 -14.45 4.38
CA ILE A 140 -0.74 -13.44 3.91
C ILE A 140 0.06 -12.83 5.06
N THR A 141 -0.57 -12.52 6.20
CA THR A 141 0.17 -12.03 7.38
C THR A 141 1.14 -13.07 7.92
N PHE A 142 0.77 -14.35 7.91
CA PHE A 142 1.65 -15.44 8.32
C PHE A 142 2.87 -15.59 7.40
N LEU A 143 2.69 -15.44 6.09
CA LEU A 143 3.80 -15.44 5.13
C LEU A 143 4.75 -14.26 5.37
N LEU A 144 4.22 -13.08 5.69
CA LEU A 144 5.04 -11.91 6.03
C LEU A 144 5.84 -12.12 7.33
N GLU A 145 5.22 -12.66 8.38
CA GLU A 145 5.90 -13.02 9.63
C GLU A 145 7.03 -14.04 9.38
N THR A 146 6.73 -15.06 8.58
CA THR A 146 7.70 -16.08 8.17
C THR A 146 8.86 -15.44 7.41
N GLN A 147 8.57 -14.55 6.46
CA GLN A 147 9.57 -13.82 5.70
C GLN A 147 10.48 -12.99 6.63
N ASP A 148 9.90 -12.23 7.57
CA ASP A 148 10.66 -11.40 8.51
C ASP A 148 11.54 -12.22 9.44
N PHE A 149 11.15 -13.46 9.77
CA PHE A 149 11.98 -14.37 10.55
C PHE A 149 13.14 -14.98 9.74
N PHE A 150 12.91 -15.35 8.48
CA PHE A 150 13.90 -16.06 7.65
C PHE A 150 14.89 -15.12 6.94
N ILE A 151 14.45 -13.97 6.41
CA ILE A 151 15.32 -13.02 5.69
C ILE A 151 16.58 -12.63 6.47
N PRO A 152 16.50 -12.18 7.75
CA PRO A 152 17.69 -11.75 8.47
C PRO A 152 18.68 -12.90 8.69
N LYS A 153 18.17 -14.13 8.90
CA LYS A 153 19.00 -15.33 9.06
C LYS A 153 19.75 -15.67 7.78
N ILE A 154 19.06 -15.70 6.64
CA ILE A 154 19.67 -15.96 5.33
C ILE A 154 20.73 -14.89 5.02
N LYS A 155 20.41 -13.60 5.23
CA LYS A 155 21.37 -12.51 5.04
C LYS A 155 22.61 -12.65 5.91
N SER A 156 22.44 -13.02 7.17
CA SER A 156 23.55 -13.26 8.10
C SER A 156 24.45 -14.41 7.62
N THR A 157 23.86 -15.55 7.22
CA THR A 157 24.64 -16.69 6.71
C THR A 157 25.40 -16.35 5.43
N VAL A 158 24.75 -15.65 4.47
CA VAL A 158 25.40 -15.21 3.22
C VAL A 158 26.54 -14.24 3.52
N PHE A 159 26.34 -13.29 4.45
CA PHE A 159 27.38 -12.34 4.85
C PHE A 159 28.59 -13.05 5.48
N LEU A 160 28.36 -14.05 6.35
CA LEU A 160 29.44 -14.84 6.96
C LEU A 160 30.22 -15.64 5.91
N LEU A 161 29.52 -16.29 4.98
CA LEU A 161 30.16 -17.01 3.88
C LEU A 161 31.00 -16.05 3.03
N ALA A 162 30.43 -14.93 2.59
CA ALA A 162 31.12 -13.93 1.79
C ALA A 162 32.39 -13.39 2.50
N ASN A 163 32.29 -13.10 3.80
CA ASN A 163 33.43 -12.65 4.60
C ASN A 163 34.52 -13.73 4.70
N SER A 164 34.14 -15.00 4.89
CA SER A 164 35.10 -16.11 4.96
C SER A 164 35.87 -16.31 3.65
N TYR A 165 35.19 -16.21 2.50
CA TYR A 165 35.84 -16.27 1.18
C TYR A 165 36.78 -15.08 0.96
N PHE A 166 36.37 -13.88 1.36
CA PHE A 166 37.21 -12.68 1.23
C PHE A 166 38.50 -12.77 2.06
N VAL A 167 38.39 -13.25 3.31
CA VAL A 167 39.56 -13.46 4.18
C VAL A 167 40.51 -14.53 3.61
N GLN A 168 39.98 -15.64 3.09
CA GLN A 168 40.80 -16.65 2.43
C GLN A 168 41.54 -16.07 1.22
N GLY A 169 40.85 -15.33 0.35
CA GLY A 169 41.46 -14.66 -0.81
C GLY A 169 42.58 -13.69 -0.42
N LYS A 170 42.37 -12.89 0.64
CA LYS A 170 43.40 -11.98 1.18
C LYS A 170 44.63 -12.74 1.68
N ASN A 171 44.43 -13.86 2.39
CA ASN A 171 45.53 -14.69 2.88
C ASN A 171 46.32 -15.34 1.73
N TYR A 172 45.65 -15.78 0.66
CA TYR A 172 46.33 -16.31 -0.54
C TYR A 172 47.18 -15.24 -1.25
N LEU A 173 46.67 -14.01 -1.39
CA LEU A 173 47.43 -12.90 -1.99
C LEU A 173 48.67 -12.52 -1.18
N ILE A 174 48.54 -12.46 0.15
CA ILE A 174 49.68 -12.19 1.04
C ILE A 174 50.74 -13.28 0.90
N LYS A 175 50.33 -14.55 0.81
CA LYS A 175 51.23 -15.70 0.67
C LYS A 175 51.94 -15.73 -0.68
N LEU A 176 51.28 -15.29 -1.76
CA LEU A 176 51.88 -15.10 -3.07
C LEU A 176 52.92 -13.97 -3.06
N TRP A 177 52.62 -12.85 -2.40
CA TRP A 177 53.52 -11.70 -2.33
C TRP A 177 54.81 -11.98 -1.54
N GLN A 178 54.78 -12.91 -0.57
CA GLN A 178 55.97 -13.36 0.17
C GLN A 178 56.88 -14.31 -0.64
N HIS A 179 56.42 -14.83 -1.77
CA HIS A 179 57.16 -15.73 -2.64
C HIS A 179 57.77 -15.04 -3.88
N PHE A 180 57.53 -13.74 -4.05
CA PHE A 180 58.20 -12.87 -5.03
C PHE A 180 59.16 -11.93 -4.31
#